data_AF-A0A7C6H9N6-F1
#
_entry.id   AF-A0A7C6H9N6-F1
#
_cell.length_a   1.000
_cell.length_b   1.000
_cell.length_c   1.000
_cell.angle_alpha   90.00
_cell.angle_beta   90.00
_cell.angle_gamma   90.00
#
_symmetry.space_group_name_H-M   'P 1'
#
loop_
_entity.id
_entity.type
_entity.pdbx_description
1 polymer ?
#
loop_
_entity_poly.entity_id
_entity_poly.type
_entity_poly.pdbx_seq_one_letter_code
_entity_poly.pdbx_strand_id
1 'polypeptide(L)'
;MKKSMSKGNKVLFIILGIILALVLFVAVVIIVNAPTNVKAMNSAIDTAIETIKIEYTVTEVDCGDYSTMRVYGIMKFDVKQYDVEGVGNLSVMTMNMGVMQMATVVLTPVYRDIPLISMDYMYILGNRKCYLEFYDLILDKEGDYKELISDLEAVKTKYDNLDDVTPTAAWYDALKTVGIYKSGTKANDIEFNNILVDGIGTVLSYSKTLPELTGDDRAEKINLQKSYSDGLIENGGVSTDAFVKSLGAETTKDFFDKVLFKAE
;
A
#
# COMPACT_ATOMS: atom_id res chain seq x y z
N MET A 1 -17.48 3.52 -61.87
CA MET A 1 -16.46 2.45 -61.67
C MET A 1 -16.24 2.21 -60.18
N LYS A 2 -16.73 1.08 -59.62
CA LYS A 2 -16.33 0.65 -58.26
C LYS A 2 -14.90 0.11 -58.35
N LYS A 3 -13.90 0.84 -57.87
CA LYS A 3 -12.53 0.34 -57.72
C LYS A 3 -12.60 -0.86 -56.76
N SER A 4 -12.38 -2.07 -57.29
CA SER A 4 -12.29 -3.29 -56.49
C SER A 4 -11.11 -3.17 -55.54
N MET A 5 -11.39 -3.19 -54.24
CA MET A 5 -10.39 -3.09 -53.19
C MET A 5 -9.47 -4.32 -53.24
N SER A 6 -8.15 -4.11 -53.28
CA SER A 6 -7.17 -5.21 -53.36
C SER A 6 -7.31 -6.14 -52.15
N LYS A 7 -6.96 -7.43 -52.32
CA LYS A 7 -7.04 -8.44 -51.26
C LYS A 7 -6.25 -8.03 -50.01
N GLY A 8 -5.10 -7.36 -50.17
CA GLY A 8 -4.29 -6.83 -49.08
C GLY A 8 -4.99 -5.70 -48.30
N ASN A 9 -5.66 -4.78 -49.00
CA ASN A 9 -6.41 -3.70 -48.36
C ASN A 9 -7.60 -4.25 -47.55
N LYS A 10 -8.29 -5.27 -48.05
CA LYS A 10 -9.40 -5.92 -47.31
C LYS A 10 -8.93 -6.56 -46.01
N VAL A 11 -7.79 -7.26 -46.04
CA VAL A 11 -7.20 -7.87 -44.83
C VAL A 11 -6.79 -6.78 -43.82
N LEU A 12 -6.18 -5.69 -44.28
CA LEU A 12 -5.82 -4.56 -43.43
C LEU A 12 -7.05 -3.92 -42.77
N PHE A 13 -8.15 -3.71 -43.50
CA PHE A 13 -9.39 -3.17 -42.93
C PHE A 13 -10.02 -4.11 -41.88
N ILE A 14 -9.94 -5.43 -42.08
CA ILE A 14 -10.42 -6.40 -41.09
C ILE A 14 -9.56 -6.33 -39.82
N ILE A 15 -8.23 -6.30 -39.95
CA ILE A 15 -7.31 -6.18 -38.82
C ILE A 15 -7.56 -4.88 -38.04
N LEU A 16 -7.69 -3.75 -38.74
CA LEU A 16 -8.01 -2.46 -38.11
C LEU A 16 -9.36 -2.48 -37.40
N GLY A 17 -10.38 -3.14 -37.99
CA GLY A 17 -11.68 -3.33 -37.35
C GLY A 17 -11.61 -4.14 -36.06
N ILE A 18 -10.80 -5.21 -36.05
CA ILE A 18 -10.57 -6.04 -34.85
C ILE A 18 -9.83 -5.23 -33.77
N ILE A 19 -8.78 -4.50 -34.14
CA ILE A 19 -8.04 -3.65 -33.20
C ILE A 19 -8.96 -2.58 -32.61
N LEU A 20 -9.77 -1.92 -33.43
CA LEU A 20 -10.73 -0.93 -32.95
C LEU A 20 -11.76 -1.54 -32.00
N ALA A 21 -12.28 -2.72 -32.31
CA ALA A 21 -13.22 -3.43 -31.44
C ALA A 21 -12.57 -3.79 -30.07
N LEU A 22 -11.32 -4.25 -30.07
CA LEU A 22 -10.57 -4.53 -28.85
C LEU A 22 -10.33 -3.27 -28.02
N VAL A 23 -9.93 -2.16 -28.66
CA VAL A 23 -9.73 -0.87 -27.97
C VAL A 23 -11.04 -0.38 -27.36
N LEU A 24 -12.15 -0.44 -28.09
CA LEU A 24 -13.47 -0.07 -27.58
C LEU A 24 -13.91 -0.97 -26.43
N PHE A 25 -13.66 -2.28 -26.52
CA PHE A 25 -13.97 -3.21 -25.43
C PHE A 25 -13.20 -2.87 -24.15
N VAL A 26 -11.89 -2.65 -24.26
CA VAL A 26 -11.04 -2.23 -23.12
C VAL A 26 -11.52 -0.90 -22.56
N ALA A 27 -11.84 0.08 -23.41
CA ALA A 27 -12.36 1.38 -22.98
C ALA A 27 -13.67 1.25 -22.19
N VAL A 28 -14.61 0.40 -22.65
CA VAL A 28 -15.86 0.12 -21.93
C VAL A 28 -15.58 -0.54 -20.58
N VAL A 29 -14.71 -1.54 -20.53
CA VAL A 29 -14.32 -2.20 -19.27
C VAL A 29 -13.74 -1.19 -18.28
N ILE A 30 -12.88 -0.28 -18.73
CA ILE A 30 -12.31 0.78 -17.89
C ILE A 30 -13.40 1.72 -17.38
N ILE A 31 -14.24 2.26 -18.28
CA ILE A 31 -15.28 3.25 -17.93
C ILE A 31 -16.26 2.67 -16.89
N VAL A 32 -16.61 1.39 -17.00
CA VAL A 32 -17.56 0.73 -16.10
C VAL A 32 -16.93 0.37 -14.75
N ASN A 33 -15.71 -0.17 -14.75
CA ASN A 33 -15.12 -0.75 -13.53
C ASN A 33 -14.29 0.26 -12.74
N ALA A 34 -13.54 1.14 -13.39
CA ALA A 34 -12.62 2.05 -12.70
C ALA A 34 -13.29 2.91 -11.62
N PRO A 35 -14.50 3.51 -11.82
CA PRO A 35 -15.15 4.27 -10.76
C PRO A 35 -15.50 3.43 -9.53
N THR A 36 -15.94 2.19 -9.75
CA THR A 36 -16.24 1.24 -8.67
C THR A 36 -15.00 0.86 -7.89
N ASN A 37 -13.89 0.61 -8.59
CA ASN A 37 -12.63 0.22 -7.95
C ASN A 37 -11.99 1.39 -7.21
N VAL A 38 -12.01 2.59 -7.78
CA VAL A 38 -11.56 3.82 -7.09
C VAL A 38 -12.38 4.04 -5.83
N LYS A 39 -13.70 3.84 -5.87
CA LYS A 39 -14.55 3.95 -4.68
C LYS A 39 -14.14 2.96 -3.59
N ALA A 40 -13.87 1.71 -3.95
CA ALA A 40 -13.47 0.71 -2.97
C ALA A 40 -12.04 0.90 -2.44
N MET A 41 -11.11 1.31 -3.30
CA MET A 41 -9.76 1.72 -2.91
C MET A 41 -9.81 2.86 -1.90
N ASN A 42 -10.59 3.92 -2.20
CA ASN A 42 -10.79 5.03 -1.26
C ASN A 42 -11.48 4.56 0.02
N SER A 43 -12.45 3.65 -0.07
CA SER A 43 -13.07 3.07 1.13
C SER A 43 -12.06 2.34 2.01
N ALA A 44 -11.10 1.62 1.44
CA ALA A 44 -10.07 0.92 2.21
C ALA A 44 -9.13 1.92 2.91
N ILE A 45 -8.72 2.98 2.21
CA ILE A 45 -7.93 4.09 2.78
C ILE A 45 -8.71 4.77 3.91
N ASP A 46 -9.96 5.14 3.66
CA ASP A 46 -10.81 5.80 4.65
C ASP A 46 -10.99 4.89 5.87
N THR A 47 -11.22 3.59 5.67
CA THR A 47 -11.28 2.62 6.78
C THR A 47 -9.99 2.61 7.59
N ALA A 48 -8.81 2.52 6.97
CA ALA A 48 -7.55 2.53 7.69
C ALA A 48 -7.36 3.82 8.51
N ILE A 49 -7.64 4.99 7.92
CA ILE A 49 -7.50 6.29 8.59
C ILE A 49 -8.53 6.44 9.71
N GLU A 50 -9.79 6.09 9.47
CA GLU A 50 -10.84 6.18 10.49
C GLU A 50 -10.60 5.22 11.65
N THR A 51 -10.04 4.03 11.41
CA THR A 51 -9.59 3.13 12.48
C THR A 51 -8.51 3.79 13.35
N ILE A 52 -7.56 4.52 12.75
CA ILE A 52 -6.55 5.27 13.51
C ILE A 52 -7.19 6.43 14.31
N LYS A 53 -8.14 7.14 13.70
CA LYS A 53 -8.84 8.27 14.32
C LYS A 53 -9.70 7.91 15.53
N ILE A 54 -10.06 6.64 15.70
CA ILE A 54 -10.76 6.18 16.91
C ILE A 54 -9.89 6.44 18.14
N GLU A 55 -8.58 6.25 18.02
CA GLU A 55 -7.64 6.28 19.14
C GLU A 55 -6.76 7.54 19.18
N TYR A 56 -6.52 8.18 18.03
CA TYR A 56 -5.53 9.25 17.88
C TYR A 56 -6.04 10.42 17.03
N THR A 57 -5.54 11.62 17.30
CA THR A 57 -5.73 12.77 16.40
C THR A 57 -4.89 12.57 15.14
N VAL A 58 -5.51 12.71 13.96
CA VAL A 58 -4.83 12.62 12.67
C VAL A 58 -4.97 13.94 11.92
N THR A 59 -3.86 14.60 11.63
CA THR A 59 -3.82 15.91 10.96
C THR A 59 -3.06 15.83 9.65
N GLU A 60 -3.67 16.26 8.54
CA GLU A 60 -2.98 16.31 7.24
C GLU A 60 -1.83 17.31 7.30
N VAL A 61 -0.67 16.91 6.80
CA VAL A 61 0.53 17.73 6.68
C VAL A 61 0.95 17.83 5.22
N ASP A 62 1.64 18.93 4.88
CA ASP A 62 2.11 19.14 3.52
C ASP A 62 3.20 18.12 3.16
N CYS A 63 2.99 17.39 2.07
CA CYS A 63 3.95 16.46 1.48
C CYS A 63 4.84 17.13 0.41
N GLY A 64 4.70 18.45 0.23
CA GLY A 64 5.53 19.28 -0.62
C GLY A 64 5.52 18.82 -2.08
N ASP A 65 6.72 18.74 -2.67
CA ASP A 65 6.91 18.35 -4.07
C ASP A 65 6.48 16.89 -4.36
N TYR A 66 6.24 16.08 -3.32
CA TYR A 66 5.82 14.69 -3.45
C TYR A 66 4.30 14.48 -3.44
N SER A 67 3.50 15.53 -3.29
CA SER A 67 2.02 15.46 -3.38
C SER A 67 1.53 14.80 -4.68
N THR A 68 2.33 14.88 -5.74
CA THR A 68 2.16 14.08 -6.95
C THR A 68 3.50 13.63 -7.49
N MET A 69 3.61 12.36 -7.86
CA MET A 69 4.79 11.82 -8.54
C MET A 69 4.42 11.07 -9.80
N ARG A 70 5.36 10.96 -10.75
CA ARG A 70 5.20 10.13 -11.95
C ARG A 70 6.31 9.09 -12.03
N VAL A 71 5.94 7.82 -11.92
CA VAL A 71 6.84 6.68 -12.14
C VAL A 71 6.66 6.19 -13.59
N TYR A 72 7.77 5.96 -14.29
CA TYR A 72 7.87 5.67 -15.73
C TYR A 72 7.10 6.65 -16.63
N GLY A 73 6.88 7.89 -16.18
CA GLY A 73 6.13 8.94 -16.89
C GLY A 73 4.61 8.71 -16.97
N ILE A 74 4.14 7.48 -16.82
CA ILE A 74 2.73 7.11 -17.02
C ILE A 74 1.98 6.81 -15.71
N MET A 75 2.65 6.29 -14.68
CA MET A 75 2.04 5.98 -13.39
C MET A 75 2.05 7.23 -12.53
N LYS A 76 0.93 7.97 -12.53
CA LYS A 76 0.74 9.10 -11.63
C LYS A 76 0.33 8.58 -10.25
N PHE A 77 1.16 8.88 -9.26
CA PHE A 77 0.86 8.68 -7.86
C PHE A 77 0.42 10.00 -7.24
N ASP A 78 -0.68 9.96 -6.49
CA ASP A 78 -1.15 11.05 -5.64
C ASP A 78 -0.85 10.67 -4.19
N VAL A 79 -0.16 11.54 -3.46
CA VAL A 79 0.33 11.27 -2.11
C VAL A 79 -0.27 12.26 -1.12
N LYS A 80 -0.61 11.74 0.05
CA LYS A 80 -0.97 12.51 1.22
C LYS A 80 -0.14 12.06 2.42
N GLN A 81 0.05 12.97 3.34
CA GLN A 81 0.81 12.71 4.56
C GLN A 81 0.03 13.27 5.74
N TYR A 82 0.13 12.59 6.87
CA TYR A 82 -0.54 12.96 8.10
C TYR A 82 0.40 12.80 9.28
N ASP A 83 0.27 13.70 10.24
CA ASP A 83 0.79 13.52 11.59
C ASP A 83 -0.26 12.80 12.43
N VAL A 84 0.14 11.72 13.11
CA VAL A 84 -0.68 10.98 14.07
C VAL A 84 -0.14 11.27 15.46
N GLU A 85 -0.86 12.12 16.19
CA GLU A 85 -0.41 12.70 17.46
C GLU A 85 -0.01 11.61 18.46
N GLY A 86 1.23 11.65 18.96
CA GLY A 86 1.73 10.67 19.93
C GLY A 86 2.01 9.28 19.36
N VAL A 87 1.99 9.11 18.03
CA VAL A 87 2.34 7.85 17.34
C VAL A 87 3.46 8.08 16.32
N GLY A 88 3.25 8.93 15.32
CA GLY A 88 4.25 9.17 14.26
C GLY A 88 3.63 9.59 12.92
N ASN A 89 4.29 9.22 11.82
CA ASN A 89 3.89 9.60 10.47
C ASN A 89 2.91 8.60 9.85
N LEU A 90 1.92 9.09 9.12
CA LEU A 90 1.04 8.29 8.29
C LEU A 90 1.11 8.79 6.84
N SER A 91 1.54 7.94 5.91
CA SER A 91 1.58 8.24 4.48
C SER A 91 0.50 7.46 3.74
N VAL A 92 -0.13 8.10 2.77
CA VAL A 92 -1.10 7.49 1.86
C VAL A 92 -0.68 7.79 0.43
N MET A 93 -0.43 6.75 -0.35
CA MET A 93 -0.06 6.86 -1.76
C MET A 93 -1.10 6.12 -2.60
N THR A 94 -1.62 6.78 -3.63
CA THR A 94 -2.65 6.21 -4.50
C THR A 94 -2.27 6.33 -5.97
N MET A 95 -2.68 5.36 -6.78
CA MET A 95 -2.49 5.39 -8.23
C MET A 95 -3.72 4.83 -8.93
N ASN A 96 -4.07 5.45 -10.05
CA ASN A 96 -5.17 5.01 -10.90
C ASN A 96 -4.78 5.11 -12.38
N MET A 97 -4.69 3.97 -13.04
CA MET A 97 -4.46 3.84 -14.49
C MET A 97 -5.66 3.24 -15.24
N GLY A 98 -6.87 3.32 -14.67
CA GLY A 98 -8.10 2.78 -15.25
C GLY A 98 -8.23 1.26 -15.10
N VAL A 99 -7.28 0.48 -15.63
CA VAL A 99 -7.25 -1.00 -15.48
C VAL A 99 -6.58 -1.47 -14.19
N MET A 100 -5.84 -0.57 -13.54
CA MET A 100 -5.10 -0.82 -12.31
C MET A 100 -5.36 0.33 -11.35
N GLN A 101 -5.67 -0.01 -10.10
CA GLN A 101 -5.72 0.93 -8.99
C GLN A 101 -4.89 0.37 -7.85
N MET A 102 -4.20 1.24 -7.12
CA MET A 102 -3.37 0.87 -5.98
C MET A 102 -3.52 1.94 -4.92
N ALA A 103 -3.63 1.50 -3.67
CA ALA A 103 -3.43 2.33 -2.50
C ALA A 103 -2.40 1.68 -1.60
N THR A 104 -1.47 2.48 -1.10
CA THR A 104 -0.54 2.13 -0.06
C THR A 104 -0.79 3.04 1.12
N VAL A 105 -0.95 2.49 2.31
CA VAL A 105 -1.03 3.25 3.57
C VAL A 105 0.07 2.76 4.49
N VAL A 106 0.92 3.67 4.96
CA VAL A 106 2.05 3.33 5.84
C VAL A 106 1.94 4.15 7.12
N LEU A 107 1.79 3.48 8.26
CA LEU A 107 1.98 4.09 9.58
C LEU A 107 3.40 3.79 10.06
N THR A 108 4.17 4.85 10.33
CA THR A 108 5.57 4.82 10.78
C THR A 108 5.64 5.37 12.21
N PRO A 109 5.52 4.50 13.24
CA PRO A 109 5.43 4.93 14.63
C PRO A 109 6.80 5.20 15.23
N VAL A 110 7.02 6.37 15.81
CA VAL A 110 8.28 6.74 16.47
C VAL A 110 8.13 7.04 17.94
N TYR A 111 6.92 7.40 18.38
CA TYR A 111 6.62 7.72 19.78
C TYR A 111 6.12 6.52 20.57
N ARG A 112 5.75 5.43 19.90
CA ARG A 112 5.25 4.19 20.52
C ARG A 112 6.03 3.01 19.98
N ASP A 113 6.37 2.06 20.84
CA ASP A 113 7.11 0.88 20.40
C ASP A 113 6.21 -0.21 19.79
N ILE A 114 5.52 0.17 18.72
CA ILE A 114 4.67 -0.71 17.92
C ILE A 114 5.27 -0.94 16.53
N PRO A 115 4.89 -2.01 15.81
CA PRO A 115 5.39 -2.30 14.47
C PRO A 115 5.10 -1.16 13.48
N LEU A 116 5.94 -1.05 12.46
CA LEU A 116 5.57 -0.30 11.26
C LEU A 116 4.47 -1.08 10.53
N ILE A 117 3.40 -0.39 10.15
CA ILE A 117 2.24 -0.99 9.47
C ILE A 117 2.28 -0.55 8.01
N SER A 118 2.25 -1.52 7.10
CA SER A 118 2.10 -1.27 5.67
C SER A 118 0.86 -1.98 5.14
N MET A 119 0.00 -1.25 4.47
CA MET A 119 -1.18 -1.77 3.80
C MET A 119 -1.08 -1.49 2.32
N ASP A 120 -1.23 -2.52 1.48
CA ASP A 120 -1.43 -2.36 0.05
C ASP A 120 -2.79 -2.92 -0.37
N TYR A 121 -3.59 -2.08 -1.02
CA TYR A 121 -4.83 -2.47 -1.68
C TYR A 121 -4.69 -2.30 -3.18
N MET A 122 -4.77 -3.41 -3.93
CA MET A 122 -4.56 -3.42 -5.36
C MET A 122 -5.77 -3.97 -6.10
N TYR A 123 -6.14 -3.30 -7.18
CA TYR A 123 -7.03 -3.83 -8.21
C TYR A 123 -6.25 -4.02 -9.50
N ILE A 124 -6.35 -5.22 -10.08
CA ILE A 124 -5.78 -5.54 -11.39
C ILE A 124 -6.78 -6.42 -12.15
N LEU A 125 -7.35 -5.90 -13.24
CA LEU A 125 -8.17 -6.67 -14.20
C LEU A 125 -9.31 -7.52 -13.57
N GLY A 126 -9.98 -7.00 -12.55
CA GLY A 126 -11.11 -7.68 -11.89
C GLY A 126 -10.77 -8.33 -10.56
N ASN A 127 -9.49 -8.60 -10.33
CA ASN A 127 -8.99 -9.17 -9.08
C ASN A 127 -8.60 -8.07 -8.11
N ARG A 128 -8.82 -8.36 -6.83
CA ARG A 128 -8.44 -7.50 -5.72
C ARG A 128 -7.46 -8.22 -4.84
N LYS A 129 -6.48 -7.48 -4.33
CA LYS A 129 -5.52 -7.96 -3.35
C LYS A 129 -5.47 -6.98 -2.18
N CYS A 130 -5.49 -7.52 -0.98
CA CYS A 130 -5.33 -6.79 0.26
C CYS A 130 -4.12 -7.38 0.99
N TYR A 131 -3.06 -6.60 1.12
CA TYR A 131 -1.88 -6.94 1.88
C TYR A 131 -1.85 -6.05 3.12
N LEU A 132 -1.70 -6.65 4.30
CA LEU A 132 -1.47 -5.94 5.54
C LEU A 132 -0.26 -6.58 6.22
N GLU A 133 0.80 -5.79 6.39
CA GLU A 133 2.10 -6.23 6.85
C GLU A 133 2.52 -5.46 8.10
N PHE A 134 3.07 -6.19 9.06
CA PHE A 134 3.59 -5.65 10.31
C PHE A 134 5.10 -5.94 10.39
N TYR A 135 5.89 -4.88 10.35
CA TYR A 135 7.35 -4.96 10.40
C TYR A 135 7.84 -4.66 11.82
N ASP A 136 8.58 -5.61 12.40
CA ASP A 136 9.13 -5.61 13.75
C ASP A 136 10.35 -4.69 13.88
N LEU A 137 10.17 -3.43 13.51
CA LEU A 137 11.14 -2.37 13.70
C LEU A 137 10.94 -1.79 15.10
N ILE A 138 11.02 -2.64 16.13
CA ILE A 138 10.71 -2.35 17.53
C ILE A 138 11.89 -2.70 18.45
N LEU A 139 11.89 -2.20 19.69
CA LEU A 139 12.97 -2.42 20.65
C LEU A 139 12.70 -3.64 21.54
N ASP A 140 11.50 -3.73 22.13
CA ASP A 140 11.14 -4.81 23.07
C ASP A 140 10.15 -5.81 22.45
N LYS A 141 10.63 -7.02 22.20
CA LYS A 141 9.82 -8.12 21.62
C LYS A 141 9.20 -9.05 22.67
N GLU A 142 9.20 -8.65 23.93
CA GLU A 142 8.70 -9.44 25.05
C GLU A 142 7.36 -8.89 25.60
N GLY A 143 6.79 -9.57 26.60
CA GLY A 143 5.56 -9.11 27.29
C GLY A 143 4.36 -8.91 26.36
N ASP A 144 3.68 -7.77 26.51
CA ASP A 144 2.51 -7.34 25.72
C ASP A 144 2.73 -7.45 24.21
N TYR A 145 3.98 -7.31 23.74
CA TYR A 145 4.26 -7.45 22.32
C TYR A 145 4.04 -8.89 21.81
N LYS A 146 4.35 -9.91 22.62
CA LYS A 146 4.08 -11.31 22.25
C LYS A 146 2.58 -11.59 22.17
N GLU A 147 1.81 -10.96 23.05
CA GLU A 147 0.34 -11.04 23.02
C GLU A 147 -0.22 -10.35 21.77
N LEU A 148 0.29 -9.16 21.43
CA LEU A 148 -0.02 -8.47 20.18
C LEU A 148 0.21 -9.37 18.95
N ILE A 149 1.36 -10.04 18.86
CA ILE A 149 1.65 -10.95 17.75
C ILE A 149 0.66 -12.12 17.70
N SER A 150 0.34 -12.72 18.85
CA SER A 150 -0.65 -13.80 18.94
C SER A 150 -2.03 -13.34 18.45
N ASP A 151 -2.45 -12.13 18.83
CA ASP A 151 -3.73 -11.56 18.41
C ASP A 151 -3.75 -11.24 16.90
N LEU A 152 -2.64 -10.75 16.35
CA LEU A 152 -2.52 -10.52 14.91
C LEU A 152 -2.58 -11.83 14.10
N GLU A 153 -1.98 -12.92 14.59
CA GLU A 153 -2.13 -14.25 13.97
C GLU A 153 -3.57 -14.78 14.09
N ALA A 154 -4.28 -14.47 15.17
CA ALA A 154 -5.70 -14.77 15.30
C ALA A 154 -6.55 -13.97 14.29
N VAL A 155 -6.23 -12.68 14.07
CA VAL A 155 -6.85 -11.87 13.00
C VAL A 155 -6.59 -12.49 11.64
N LYS A 156 -5.36 -12.89 11.33
CA LYS A 156 -5.04 -13.59 10.08
C LYS A 156 -5.91 -14.84 9.87
N THR A 157 -5.97 -15.69 10.88
CA THR A 157 -6.74 -16.94 10.89
C THR A 157 -8.25 -16.70 10.71
N LYS A 158 -8.79 -15.61 11.28
CA LYS A 158 -10.20 -15.20 11.12
C LYS A 158 -10.63 -15.06 9.66
N TYR A 159 -9.69 -14.75 8.76
CA TYR A 159 -9.93 -14.53 7.34
C TYR A 159 -9.42 -15.66 6.42
N ASP A 160 -9.22 -16.87 6.94
CA ASP A 160 -8.82 -18.06 6.16
C ASP A 160 -9.86 -18.53 5.14
N ASN A 161 -11.06 -17.97 5.19
CA ASN A 161 -12.09 -18.20 4.16
C ASN A 161 -11.80 -17.45 2.84
N LEU A 162 -10.85 -16.52 2.82
CA LEU A 162 -10.40 -15.79 1.62
C LEU A 162 -9.17 -16.46 1.00
N ASP A 163 -9.04 -16.36 -0.32
CA ASP A 163 -7.90 -16.93 -1.04
C ASP A 163 -6.59 -16.23 -0.67
N ASP A 164 -5.57 -17.00 -0.30
CA ASP A 164 -4.25 -16.45 0.01
C ASP A 164 -3.48 -15.99 -1.22
N VAL A 165 -2.61 -15.00 -1.02
CA VAL A 165 -1.60 -14.60 -1.99
C VAL A 165 -0.22 -14.88 -1.42
N THR A 166 0.61 -15.60 -2.18
CA THR A 166 2.03 -15.75 -1.83
C THR A 166 2.79 -14.53 -2.34
N PRO A 167 3.34 -13.67 -1.46
CA PRO A 167 4.20 -12.57 -1.90
C PRO A 167 5.53 -13.11 -2.44
N THR A 168 6.20 -12.30 -3.25
CA THR A 168 7.57 -12.59 -3.67
C THR A 168 8.50 -12.48 -2.46
N ALA A 169 9.37 -13.48 -2.28
CA ALA A 169 10.35 -13.46 -1.20
C ALA A 169 11.28 -12.25 -1.32
N ALA A 170 11.56 -11.60 -0.18
CA ALA A 170 12.42 -10.44 -0.07
C ALA A 170 13.32 -10.53 1.17
N TRP A 171 14.43 -9.79 1.16
CA TRP A 171 15.39 -9.79 2.27
C TRP A 171 14.75 -9.31 3.59
N TYR A 172 13.77 -8.41 3.51
CA TYR A 172 13.05 -7.85 4.66
C TYR A 172 11.96 -8.78 5.21
N ASP A 173 11.73 -9.95 4.62
CA ASP A 173 10.77 -10.91 5.20
C ASP A 173 11.21 -11.36 6.60
N ALA A 174 12.51 -11.35 6.91
CA ALA A 174 13.02 -11.61 8.25
C ALA A 174 12.66 -10.53 9.28
N LEU A 175 12.21 -9.35 8.83
CA LEU A 175 11.79 -8.24 9.68
C LEU A 175 10.28 -8.23 9.92
N LYS A 176 9.54 -9.17 9.31
CA LYS A 176 8.08 -9.19 9.33
C LYS A 176 7.61 -10.36 10.17
N THR A 177 6.80 -10.09 11.19
CA THR A 177 6.27 -11.16 12.05
C THR A 177 4.90 -11.63 11.61
N VAL A 178 4.02 -10.73 11.20
CA VAL A 178 2.70 -11.09 10.66
C VAL A 178 2.48 -10.39 9.32
N GLY A 179 2.03 -11.17 8.33
CA GLY A 179 1.56 -10.70 7.04
C GLY A 179 0.24 -11.36 6.68
N ILE A 180 -0.76 -10.54 6.36
CA ILE A 180 -2.08 -10.96 5.91
C ILE A 180 -2.19 -10.63 4.42
N TYR A 181 -2.16 -11.66 3.58
CA TYR A 181 -2.13 -11.51 2.13
C TYR A 181 -3.34 -12.22 1.52
N LYS A 182 -4.39 -11.46 1.24
CA LYS A 182 -5.64 -12.03 0.71
C LYS A 182 -5.93 -11.51 -0.69
N SER A 183 -6.54 -12.37 -1.49
CA SER A 183 -7.09 -12.05 -2.81
C SER A 183 -8.56 -12.35 -2.87
N GLY A 184 -9.23 -11.73 -3.84
CA GLY A 184 -10.65 -11.92 -4.04
C GLY A 184 -11.19 -11.01 -5.11
N THR A 185 -12.48 -10.73 -5.02
CA THR A 185 -13.21 -9.92 -5.99
C THR A 185 -13.94 -8.78 -5.29
N LYS A 186 -14.71 -8.00 -6.03
CA LYS A 186 -15.59 -6.96 -5.47
C LYS A 186 -16.53 -7.47 -4.37
N ALA A 187 -16.89 -8.76 -4.40
CA ALA A 187 -17.74 -9.35 -3.37
C ALA A 187 -17.09 -9.35 -1.98
N ASN A 188 -15.76 -9.24 -1.91
CA ASN A 188 -14.97 -9.33 -0.68
C ASN A 188 -14.53 -7.96 -0.13
N ASP A 189 -15.04 -6.86 -0.67
CA ASP A 189 -14.63 -5.50 -0.28
C ASP A 189 -14.87 -5.22 1.20
N ILE A 190 -15.98 -5.75 1.75
CA ILE A 190 -16.31 -5.59 3.16
C ILE A 190 -15.31 -6.36 4.02
N GLU A 191 -15.00 -7.60 3.66
CA GLU A 191 -14.03 -8.43 4.36
C GLU A 191 -12.63 -7.82 4.31
N PHE A 192 -12.23 -7.24 3.17
CA PHE A 192 -10.96 -6.51 3.10
C PHE A 192 -10.93 -5.30 4.03
N ASN A 193 -12.00 -4.51 4.11
CA ASN A 193 -12.07 -3.42 5.08
C ASN A 193 -12.02 -3.94 6.52
N ASN A 194 -12.68 -5.07 6.82
CA ASN A 194 -12.67 -5.65 8.16
C ASN A 194 -11.27 -6.17 8.56
N ILE A 195 -10.46 -6.68 7.61
CA ILE A 195 -9.05 -7.01 7.86
C ILE A 195 -8.29 -5.77 8.34
N LEU A 196 -8.53 -4.61 7.73
CA LEU A 196 -7.87 -3.36 8.12
C LEU A 196 -8.31 -2.92 9.51
N VAL A 197 -9.62 -2.95 9.79
CA VAL A 197 -10.17 -2.60 11.10
C VAL A 197 -9.59 -3.49 12.18
N ASP A 198 -9.63 -4.81 11.99
CA ASP A 198 -9.15 -5.76 12.98
C ASP A 198 -7.64 -5.66 13.15
N GLY A 199 -6.86 -5.68 12.06
CA GLY A 199 -5.40 -5.68 12.14
C GLY A 199 -4.81 -4.38 12.66
N ILE A 200 -5.22 -3.23 12.11
CA ILE A 200 -4.76 -1.92 12.59
C ILE A 200 -5.32 -1.67 14.00
N GLY A 201 -6.60 -1.95 14.23
CA GLY A 201 -7.23 -1.78 15.53
C GLY A 201 -6.55 -2.59 16.63
N THR A 202 -6.14 -3.83 16.36
CA THR A 202 -5.36 -4.65 17.29
C THR A 202 -4.03 -3.97 17.63
N VAL A 203 -3.24 -3.48 16.66
CA VAL A 203 -1.98 -2.77 17.00
C VAL A 203 -2.25 -1.54 17.87
N LEU A 204 -3.29 -0.75 17.55
CA LEU A 204 -3.62 0.48 18.29
C LEU A 204 -4.21 0.22 19.68
N SER A 205 -4.83 -0.94 19.93
CA SER A 205 -5.26 -1.28 21.29
C SER A 205 -4.07 -1.55 22.21
N TYR A 206 -2.98 -2.12 21.67
CA TYR A 206 -1.73 -2.35 22.40
C TYR A 206 -0.83 -1.12 22.46
N SER A 207 -0.95 -0.16 21.54
CA SER A 207 -0.10 1.05 21.54
C SER A 207 -0.25 1.91 22.80
N LYS A 208 -1.36 1.75 23.54
CA LYS A 208 -1.59 2.41 24.83
C LYS A 208 -0.98 1.68 26.02
N THR A 209 -0.73 0.37 25.92
CA THR A 209 -0.09 -0.43 26.97
C THR A 209 1.42 -0.49 26.79
N LEU A 210 1.89 -0.45 25.54
CA LEU A 210 3.29 -0.38 25.18
C LEU A 210 3.89 1.00 25.52
N PRO A 211 5.19 1.03 25.89
CA PRO A 211 5.83 2.24 26.39
C PRO A 211 5.85 3.36 25.35
N GLU A 212 5.75 4.60 25.86
CA GLU A 212 6.09 5.78 25.09
C GLU A 212 7.60 5.89 24.96
N LEU A 213 8.08 6.08 23.73
CA LEU A 213 9.49 6.17 23.43
C LEU A 213 10.00 7.61 23.56
N THR A 214 11.06 7.78 24.34
CA THR A 214 11.72 9.08 24.54
C THR A 214 13.23 8.92 24.50
N GLY A 215 13.96 10.05 24.36
CA GLY A 215 15.43 10.04 24.43
C GLY A 215 16.09 9.05 23.47
N ASP A 216 16.98 8.22 24.02
CA ASP A 216 17.79 7.26 23.27
C ASP A 216 16.94 6.14 22.65
N ASP A 217 15.92 5.65 23.35
CA ASP A 217 15.02 4.61 22.83
C ASP A 217 14.28 5.09 21.58
N ARG A 218 13.80 6.35 21.58
CA ARG A 218 13.19 6.94 20.39
C ARG A 218 14.18 7.09 19.25
N ALA A 219 15.42 7.49 19.55
CA ALA A 219 16.46 7.60 18.52
C ALA A 219 16.80 6.23 17.92
N GLU A 220 16.84 5.17 18.72
CA GLU A 220 17.06 3.80 18.26
C GLU A 220 15.91 3.32 17.36
N LYS A 221 14.66 3.58 17.75
CA LYS A 221 13.47 3.30 16.93
C LYS A 221 13.54 3.95 15.55
N ILE A 222 13.90 5.24 15.52
CA ILE A 222 14.10 5.99 14.28
C ILE A 222 15.20 5.36 13.43
N ASN A 223 16.31 4.93 14.04
CA ASN A 223 17.40 4.28 13.34
C ASN A 223 17.01 2.92 12.73
N LEU A 224 16.19 2.12 13.42
CA LEU A 224 15.65 0.87 12.86
C LEU A 224 14.81 1.14 11.61
N GLN A 225 13.96 2.17 11.65
CA GLN A 225 13.12 2.56 10.52
C GLN A 225 13.92 3.10 9.34
N LYS A 226 14.88 4.00 9.61
CA LYS A 226 15.80 4.51 8.58
C LYS A 226 16.63 3.38 7.96
N SER A 227 17.11 2.44 8.77
CA SER A 227 17.86 1.27 8.27
C SER A 227 17.00 0.38 7.37
N TYR A 228 15.72 0.20 7.72
CA TYR A 228 14.79 -0.52 6.86
C TYR A 228 14.55 0.21 5.54
N SER A 229 14.24 1.51 5.57
CA SER A 229 13.99 2.29 4.35
C SER A 229 15.23 2.41 3.46
N ASP A 230 16.42 2.59 4.04
CA ASP A 230 17.69 2.62 3.31
C ASP A 230 17.98 1.25 2.70
N GLY A 231 17.74 0.18 3.45
CA GLY A 231 17.85 -1.19 2.94
C GLY A 231 16.97 -1.46 1.71
N LEU A 232 15.78 -0.83 1.62
CA LEU A 232 14.93 -0.96 0.43
C LEU A 232 15.57 -0.33 -0.82
N ILE A 233 16.34 0.75 -0.65
CA ILE A 233 17.06 1.42 -1.73
C ILE A 233 18.31 0.62 -2.13
N GLU A 234 19.04 0.09 -1.14
CA GLU A 234 20.34 -0.58 -1.33
C GLU A 234 20.21 -2.03 -1.81
N ASN A 235 19.32 -2.80 -1.18
CA ASN A 235 19.15 -4.23 -1.43
C ASN A 235 17.95 -4.52 -2.35
N GLY A 236 17.20 -3.49 -2.72
CA GLY A 236 16.01 -3.58 -3.54
C GLY A 236 14.74 -3.93 -2.76
N GLY A 237 13.61 -3.71 -3.42
CA GLY A 237 12.28 -4.01 -2.89
C GLY A 237 11.26 -4.11 -4.01
N VAL A 238 10.22 -4.92 -3.81
CA VAL A 238 9.26 -5.28 -4.88
C VAL A 238 8.70 -4.06 -5.60
N SER A 239 8.30 -3.03 -4.84
CA SER A 239 7.83 -1.76 -5.38
C SER A 239 8.97 -0.74 -5.53
N THR A 240 9.93 -0.74 -4.60
CA THR A 240 11.03 0.24 -4.55
C THR A 240 11.87 0.24 -5.81
N ASP A 241 12.14 -0.93 -6.40
CA ASP A 241 12.93 -1.05 -7.63
C ASP A 241 12.32 -0.24 -8.78
N ALA A 242 10.99 -0.17 -8.84
CA ALA A 242 10.30 0.63 -9.85
C ALA A 242 10.53 2.13 -9.67
N PHE A 243 10.48 2.61 -8.41
CA PHE A 243 10.77 4.00 -8.06
C PHE A 243 12.23 4.33 -8.34
N VAL A 244 13.18 3.53 -7.84
CA VAL A 244 14.62 3.75 -8.05
C VAL A 244 14.96 3.80 -9.54
N LYS A 245 14.44 2.85 -10.33
CA LYS A 245 14.67 2.82 -11.78
C LYS A 245 14.06 4.03 -12.51
N SER A 246 12.98 4.60 -12.00
CA SER A 246 12.29 5.71 -12.65
C SER A 246 12.75 7.09 -12.20
N LEU A 247 12.99 7.28 -10.90
CA LEU A 247 13.24 8.57 -10.26
C LEU A 247 14.73 8.73 -9.92
N GLY A 248 15.48 7.63 -9.82
CA GLY A 248 16.82 7.59 -9.27
C GLY A 248 16.82 7.27 -7.78
N ALA A 249 17.92 6.71 -7.29
CA ALA A 249 18.08 6.31 -5.89
C ALA A 249 17.97 7.50 -4.92
N GLU A 250 18.62 8.62 -5.24
CA GLU A 250 18.61 9.82 -4.39
C GLU A 250 17.20 10.39 -4.21
N THR A 251 16.44 10.58 -5.30
CA THR A 251 15.06 11.08 -5.23
C THR A 251 14.13 10.09 -4.55
N THR A 252 14.33 8.78 -4.75
CA THR A 252 13.51 7.77 -4.07
C THR A 252 13.78 7.78 -2.57
N LYS A 253 15.05 7.88 -2.17
CA LYS A 253 15.44 8.01 -0.75
C LYS A 253 14.86 9.28 -0.14
N ASP A 254 14.96 10.42 -0.81
CA ASP A 254 14.42 11.68 -0.31
C ASP A 254 12.89 11.62 -0.12
N PHE A 255 12.17 10.96 -1.03
CA PHE A 255 10.74 10.68 -0.88
C PHE A 255 10.45 9.76 0.33
N PHE A 256 11.23 8.69 0.50
CA PHE A 256 11.05 7.75 1.61
C PHE A 256 11.29 8.43 2.96
N ASP A 257 12.39 9.17 3.08
CA ASP A 257 12.78 9.86 4.31
C ASP A 257 11.80 10.97 4.70
N LYS A 258 11.26 11.72 3.72
CA LYS A 258 10.40 12.88 4.00
C LYS A 258 8.91 12.53 4.08
N VAL A 259 8.48 11.46 3.42
CA VAL A 259 7.04 11.20 3.22
C VAL A 259 6.66 9.76 3.53
N LEU A 260 7.12 8.79 2.74
CA LEU A 260 6.56 7.42 2.80
C LEU A 260 6.86 6.71 4.13
N PHE A 261 8.10 6.82 4.59
CA PHE A 261 8.62 6.19 5.80
C PHE A 261 9.20 7.22 6.78
N LYS A 262 8.67 8.45 6.75
CA LYS A 262 9.20 9.54 7.58
C LYS A 262 9.23 9.13 9.05
N ALA A 263 10.43 9.06 9.61
CA ALA A 263 10.68 8.78 11.02
C ALA A 263 11.11 10.05 11.81
N GLU A 264 11.31 11.18 11.14
CA GLU A 264 11.72 12.46 11.73
C GLU A 264 11.21 13.65 10.91
#